data_AF-A0A7W5DB53-F1
#
_entry.id   AF-A0A7W5DB53-F1
#
_cell.length_a   1.000
_cell.length_b   1.000
_cell.length_c   1.000
_cell.angle_alpha   90.00
_cell.angle_beta   90.00
_cell.angle_gamma   90.00
#
_symmetry.space_group_name_H-M   'P 1'
#
loop_
_entity.id
_entity.type
_entity.pdbx_description
1 polymer ?
#
loop_
_entity_poly.entity_id
_entity_poly.type
_entity_poly.pdbx_seq_one_letter_code
_entity_poly.pdbx_strand_id
1 'polypeptide(L)'
;MSKIDFGIGLALLSLFGATFLSNLLAYLRDRSREVDPITREARELLMRESAAPVPDSPTLSAAHWARLESMQPNWRKAAMQTARRRYDDARSAYARHDFNGELYYPNPALVANAAHELLRMTERF
;
A
#
# COMPACT_ATOMS: atom_id res chain seq x y z
N MET A 1 -19.21 50.92 5.77
CA MET A 1 -18.53 49.72 5.25
C MET A 1 -19.47 49.04 4.26
N SER A 2 -19.07 48.93 2.99
CA SER A 2 -19.93 48.42 1.91
C SER A 2 -20.07 46.90 1.99
N LYS A 3 -21.19 46.34 1.50
CA LYS A 3 -21.36 44.88 1.31
C LYS A 3 -20.22 44.25 0.49
N ILE A 4 -19.56 45.06 -0.34
CA ILE A 4 -18.42 44.67 -1.18
C ILE A 4 -17.17 44.40 -0.33
N ASP A 5 -16.89 45.22 0.69
CA ASP A 5 -15.74 45.05 1.59
C ASP A 5 -15.86 43.75 2.41
N PHE A 6 -17.09 43.41 2.80
CA PHE A 6 -17.39 42.16 3.50
C PHE A 6 -17.19 40.92 2.62
N GLY A 7 -17.62 41.00 1.34
CA GLY A 7 -17.42 39.92 0.37
C GLY A 7 -15.95 39.64 0.06
N ILE A 8 -15.14 40.71 -0.07
CA ILE A 8 -13.69 40.59 -0.29
C ILE A 8 -13.02 39.96 0.94
N GLY A 9 -13.36 40.42 2.15
CA GLY A 9 -12.83 39.84 3.38
C GLY A 9 -13.15 38.36 3.54
N LEU A 10 -14.39 37.96 3.22
CA LEU A 10 -14.81 36.55 3.28
C LEU A 10 -14.08 35.68 2.25
N ALA A 11 -13.89 36.18 1.03
CA ALA A 11 -13.18 35.47 -0.03
C ALA A 11 -11.71 35.23 0.32
N LEU A 12 -11.03 36.24 0.85
CA LEU A 12 -9.64 36.11 1.31
C LEU A 12 -9.52 35.13 2.48
N LEU A 13 -10.45 35.19 3.43
CA LEU A 13 -10.46 34.27 4.58
C LEU A 13 -10.73 32.82 4.15
N SER A 14 -11.61 32.62 3.16
CA SER A 14 -11.87 31.30 2.57
C SER A 14 -10.66 30.75 1.82
N LEU A 15 -9.97 31.59 1.04
CA LEU A 15 -8.76 31.20 0.33
C LEU A 15 -7.67 30.81 1.32
N PHE A 16 -7.43 31.66 2.32
CA PHE A 16 -6.41 31.41 3.34
C PHE A 16 -6.72 30.16 4.16
N GLY A 17 -7.99 29.96 4.54
CA GLY A 17 -8.47 28.76 5.22
C GLY A 17 -8.27 27.50 4.40
N ALA A 18 -8.59 27.53 3.10
CA ALA A 18 -8.39 26.39 2.20
C ALA A 18 -6.91 26.04 2.02
N THR A 19 -6.04 27.05 1.86
CA THR A 19 -4.59 26.84 1.73
C THR A 19 -3.98 26.31 3.03
N PHE A 20 -4.36 26.89 4.17
CA PHE A 20 -3.90 26.45 5.49
C PHE A 20 -4.33 24.99 5.77
N LEU A 21 -5.59 24.66 5.52
CA LEU A 21 -6.09 23.30 5.70
C LEU A 21 -5.39 22.30 4.77
N SER A 22 -5.13 22.68 3.52
CA SER A 22 -4.39 21.85 2.57
C SER A 22 -2.95 21.59 3.04
N ASN A 23 -2.25 22.63 3.53
CA ASN A 23 -0.90 22.48 4.06
C ASN A 23 -0.87 21.66 5.36
N LEU A 24 -1.86 21.83 6.24
CA LEU A 24 -1.95 21.04 7.47
C LEU A 24 -2.20 19.56 7.16
N LEU A 25 -3.08 19.26 6.20
CA LEU A 25 -3.33 17.90 5.74
C LEU A 25 -2.09 17.28 5.06
N ALA A 26 -1.35 18.07 4.26
CA ALA A 26 -0.10 17.64 3.67
C ALA A 26 0.96 17.33 4.74
N TYR A 27 1.10 18.21 5.74
CA TYR A 27 2.03 18.01 6.85
C TYR A 27 1.68 16.77 7.69
N LEU A 28 0.40 16.57 8.03
CA LEU A 28 -0.05 15.39 8.77
C LEU A 28 0.16 14.10 7.95
N ARG A 29 -0.07 14.16 6.63
CA ARG A 29 0.20 13.04 5.71
C ARG A 29 1.68 12.69 5.69
N ASP A 30 2.54 13.68 5.53
CA ASP A 30 3.98 13.45 5.40
C ASP A 30 4.58 12.95 6.73
N ARG A 31 4.13 13.49 7.87
CA ARG A 31 4.52 12.99 9.19
C ARG A 31 4.08 11.54 9.45
N SER A 32 2.93 11.13 8.90
CA SER A 32 2.46 9.73 8.99
C SER A 32 3.27 8.75 8.12
N ARG A 33 4.01 9.27 7.13
CA ARG A 33 4.84 8.52 6.18
C ARG A 33 6.30 8.41 6.60
N GLU A 34 6.85 9.43 7.26
CA GLU A 34 8.28 9.48 7.64
C GLU A 34 8.68 8.45 8.70
N VAL A 35 7.74 7.85 9.43
CA VAL A 35 8.04 7.00 10.60
C VAL A 35 7.15 5.77 10.62
N ASP A 36 7.22 4.93 9.59
CA ASP A 36 6.60 3.62 9.69
C ASP A 36 7.57 2.47 9.36
N PRO A 37 8.29 1.95 10.38
CA PRO A 37 9.20 0.83 10.18
C PRO A 37 8.48 -0.41 9.65
N ILE A 38 7.20 -0.61 10.01
CA ILE A 38 6.39 -1.76 9.59
C ILE A 38 6.15 -1.73 8.08
N THR A 39 5.90 -0.55 7.50
CA THR A 39 5.74 -0.38 6.05
C THR A 39 7.05 -0.54 5.30
N ARG A 40 8.17 -0.11 5.90
CA ARG A 40 9.51 -0.33 5.34
C ARG A 40 9.85 -1.82 5.27
N GLU A 41 9.69 -2.53 6.38
CA GLU A 41 9.90 -3.98 6.47
C GLU A 41 8.98 -4.73 5.49
N ALA A 42 7.71 -4.35 5.42
CA ALA A 42 6.76 -4.93 4.46
C ALA A 42 7.23 -4.76 3.01
N ARG A 43 7.75 -3.59 2.64
CA ARG A 43 8.30 -3.34 1.30
C ARG A 43 9.57 -4.15 1.03
N GLU A 44 10.47 -4.24 2.00
CA GLU A 44 11.70 -5.02 1.86
C GLU A 44 11.40 -6.51 1.65
N LEU A 45 10.42 -7.06 2.37
CA LEU A 45 9.93 -8.43 2.18
C LEU A 45 9.32 -8.62 0.79
N LEU A 46 8.47 -7.69 0.35
CA LEU A 46 7.88 -7.74 -0.99
C LEU A 46 8.94 -7.62 -2.10
N MET A 47 9.96 -6.76 -1.93
CA MET A 47 11.08 -6.62 -2.87
C MET A 47 11.85 -7.94 -2.97
N ARG A 48 12.16 -8.56 -1.82
CA ARG A 48 12.83 -9.86 -1.77
C ARG A 48 12.03 -10.93 -2.49
N GLU A 49 10.72 -11.01 -2.24
CA GLU A 49 9.85 -11.99 -2.89
C GLU A 49 9.65 -11.72 -4.39
N SER A 50 9.65 -10.45 -4.81
CA SER A 50 9.60 -10.09 -6.23
C SER A 50 10.89 -10.45 -6.97
N ALA A 51 12.04 -10.41 -6.29
CA ALA A 51 13.34 -10.70 -6.89
C ALA A 51 13.63 -12.20 -6.94
N ALA A 52 13.40 -12.91 -5.83
CA ALA A 52 13.66 -14.33 -5.70
C ALA A 52 12.75 -14.94 -4.61
N PRO A 53 11.58 -15.48 -4.97
CA PRO A 53 10.70 -16.12 -4.01
C PRO A 53 11.32 -17.44 -3.53
N VAL A 54 11.33 -17.64 -2.21
CA VAL A 54 11.88 -18.83 -1.54
C VAL A 54 10.76 -19.51 -0.74
N PRO A 55 10.64 -20.85 -0.71
CA PRO A 55 9.50 -21.55 -0.07
C PRO A 55 9.34 -21.22 1.41
N ASP A 56 10.46 -21.22 2.14
CA ASP A 56 10.47 -21.06 3.60
C ASP A 56 10.93 -19.68 4.07
N SER A 57 10.93 -18.67 3.18
CA SER A 57 11.27 -17.31 3.60
C SER A 57 10.15 -16.68 4.44
N PRO A 58 10.51 -15.83 5.43
CA PRO A 58 9.54 -15.01 6.12
C PRO A 58 8.78 -14.13 5.12
N THR A 59 7.46 -14.15 5.20
CA THR A 59 6.55 -13.36 4.37
C THR A 59 5.90 -12.22 5.17
N LEU A 60 5.01 -11.47 4.53
CA LEU A 60 4.22 -10.43 5.18
C LEU A 60 3.35 -10.99 6.32
N SER A 61 3.52 -10.45 7.53
CA SER A 61 2.70 -10.76 8.71
C SER A 61 1.34 -10.06 8.65
N ALA A 62 0.41 -10.47 9.51
CA ALA A 62 -0.88 -9.79 9.65
C ALA A 62 -0.73 -8.29 10.00
N ALA A 63 0.31 -7.92 10.75
CA ALA A 63 0.62 -6.54 11.09
C ALA A 63 1.07 -5.75 9.85
N HIS A 64 1.92 -6.35 9.00
CA HIS A 64 2.33 -5.76 7.72
C HIS A 64 1.11 -5.49 6.83
N TRP A 65 0.19 -6.45 6.72
CA TRP A 65 -1.03 -6.30 5.92
C TRP A 65 -1.97 -5.22 6.45
N ALA A 66 -2.26 -5.23 7.76
CA ALA A 66 -3.12 -4.22 8.37
C ALA A 66 -2.56 -2.81 8.13
N ARG A 67 -1.24 -2.67 8.19
CA ARG A 67 -0.59 -1.39 7.97
C ARG A 67 -0.63 -0.95 6.51
N LEU A 68 -0.29 -1.83 5.58
CA LEU A 68 -0.39 -1.56 4.14
C LEU A 68 -1.82 -1.21 3.73
N GLU A 69 -2.83 -1.91 4.24
CA GLU A 69 -4.24 -1.60 3.99
C GLU A 69 -4.68 -0.25 4.60
N SER A 70 -4.15 0.11 5.78
CA SER A 70 -4.44 1.39 6.42
C SER A 70 -3.89 2.60 5.65
N MET A 71 -2.80 2.42 4.90
CA MET A 71 -2.21 3.48 4.07
C MET A 71 -2.94 3.68 2.75
N GLN A 72 -3.78 2.73 2.33
CA GLN A 72 -4.51 2.84 1.08
C GLN A 72 -5.74 3.75 1.25
N PRO A 73 -5.97 4.69 0.32
CA PRO A 73 -7.18 5.48 0.28
C PRO A 73 -8.37 4.57 -0.02
N ASN A 74 -9.54 4.94 0.49
CA ASN A 74 -10.74 4.09 0.44
C ASN A 74 -11.08 3.58 -0.97
N TRP A 75 -10.86 4.38 -2.01
CA TRP A 75 -11.11 4.01 -3.40
C TRP A 75 -10.16 2.93 -3.95
N ARG A 76 -9.00 2.69 -3.33
CA ARG A 76 -8.06 1.60 -3.70
C ARG A 76 -8.14 0.37 -2.80
N LYS A 77 -8.88 0.41 -1.69
CA LYS A 77 -8.94 -0.71 -0.73
C LYS A 77 -9.40 -2.01 -1.38
N ALA A 78 -10.40 -1.96 -2.25
CA ALA A 78 -10.88 -3.15 -2.97
C ALA A 78 -9.79 -3.75 -3.88
N ALA A 79 -9.04 -2.91 -4.59
CA ALA A 79 -7.92 -3.35 -5.43
C ALA A 79 -6.79 -3.97 -4.60
N MET A 80 -6.46 -3.37 -3.46
CA MET A 80 -5.46 -3.88 -2.51
C MET A 80 -5.86 -5.25 -1.94
N GLN A 81 -7.11 -5.41 -1.53
CA GLN A 81 -7.63 -6.69 -1.04
C GLN A 81 -7.62 -7.77 -2.13
N THR A 82 -7.86 -7.40 -3.38
CA THR A 82 -7.79 -8.32 -4.52
C THR A 82 -6.35 -8.76 -4.78
N ALA A 83 -5.40 -7.83 -4.77
CA ALA A 83 -3.98 -8.13 -4.93
C ALA A 83 -3.44 -9.00 -3.78
N ARG A 84 -3.87 -8.72 -2.55
CA ARG A 84 -3.57 -9.56 -1.37
C ARG A 84 -4.04 -10.99 -1.57
N ARG A 85 -5.30 -11.20 -1.99
CA ARG A 85 -5.82 -12.54 -2.25
C ARG A 85 -5.00 -13.29 -3.31
N ARG A 86 -4.66 -12.62 -4.42
CA ARG A 86 -3.81 -13.22 -5.47
C ARG A 86 -2.44 -13.63 -4.96
N TYR A 87 -1.85 -12.80 -4.10
CA TYR A 87 -0.59 -13.10 -3.46
C TYR A 87 -0.71 -14.30 -2.49
N ASP A 88 -1.74 -14.31 -1.64
CA ASP A 88 -2.01 -15.40 -0.70
C ASP A 88 -2.29 -16.73 -1.45
N ASP A 89 -3.00 -16.67 -2.58
CA ASP A 89 -3.28 -17.81 -3.45
C ASP A 89 -1.99 -18.33 -4.12
N ALA A 90 -1.18 -17.42 -4.69
CA ALA A 90 0.11 -17.77 -5.31
C ALA A 90 1.07 -18.36 -4.27
N ARG A 91 1.12 -17.80 -3.06
CA ARG A 91 1.98 -18.27 -1.97
C ARG A 91 1.50 -19.59 -1.40
N SER A 92 0.18 -19.77 -1.25
CA SER A 92 -0.42 -21.04 -0.83
C SER A 92 -0.15 -22.14 -1.86
N ALA A 93 -0.27 -21.86 -3.15
CA ALA A 93 0.08 -22.80 -4.21
C ALA A 93 1.57 -23.13 -4.23
N TYR A 94 2.42 -22.13 -3.96
CA TYR A 94 3.87 -22.28 -3.86
C TYR A 94 4.30 -23.11 -2.64
N ALA A 95 3.58 -23.01 -1.52
CA ALA A 95 3.83 -23.76 -0.29
C ALA A 95 3.20 -25.18 -0.28
N ARG A 96 2.10 -25.40 -1.01
CA ARG A 96 1.34 -26.67 -1.08
C ARG A 96 1.94 -27.72 -2.03
N HIS A 97 3.26 -27.91 -2.00
CA HIS A 97 3.95 -29.02 -2.69
C HIS A 97 3.60 -30.41 -2.11
N ASP A 98 2.32 -30.81 -2.09
CA ASP A 98 1.89 -32.16 -1.74
C ASP A 98 0.45 -32.51 -2.21
N PHE A 99 0.08 -32.38 -3.49
CA PHE A 99 -1.22 -32.97 -3.87
C PHE A 99 -1.33 -33.73 -5.18
N ASN A 100 -0.30 -33.90 -6.04
CA ASN A 100 -0.52 -34.75 -7.23
C ASN A 100 0.71 -35.41 -7.88
N GLY A 101 1.89 -35.45 -7.24
CA GLY A 101 3.01 -36.29 -7.70
C GLY A 101 3.63 -35.96 -9.07
N GLU A 102 3.09 -35.01 -9.83
CA GLU A 102 3.76 -34.44 -11.00
C GLU A 102 4.66 -33.30 -10.53
N LEU A 103 5.96 -33.43 -10.82
CA LEU A 103 7.01 -32.44 -10.55
C LEU A 103 6.78 -31.14 -11.35
N TYR A 104 5.72 -30.40 -11.04
CA TYR A 104 5.51 -29.05 -11.54
C TYR A 104 6.29 -28.12 -10.62
N TYR A 105 7.50 -27.75 -11.03
CA TYR A 105 8.30 -26.74 -10.34
C TYR A 105 7.38 -25.57 -9.93
N PRO A 106 7.44 -25.10 -8.67
CA PRO A 106 6.51 -24.07 -8.24
C PRO A 106 6.85 -22.82 -9.06
N ASN A 107 5.94 -22.35 -9.92
CA ASN A 107 6.25 -21.26 -10.84
C ASN A 107 6.58 -20.00 -10.02
N PRO A 108 7.88 -19.67 -9.82
CA PRO A 108 8.28 -18.61 -8.91
C PRO A 108 7.84 -17.26 -9.49
N ALA A 109 7.61 -17.20 -10.81
CA ALA A 109 7.12 -16.01 -11.48
C ALA A 109 5.71 -15.61 -10.99
N LEU A 110 4.86 -16.54 -10.55
CA LEU A 110 3.53 -16.19 -10.05
C LEU A 110 3.59 -15.42 -8.73
N VAL A 111 4.42 -15.89 -7.80
CA VAL A 111 4.68 -15.21 -6.52
C VAL A 111 5.39 -13.88 -6.78
N ALA A 112 6.41 -13.89 -7.62
CA ALA A 112 7.18 -12.69 -7.96
C ALA A 112 6.30 -11.60 -8.60
N ASN A 113 5.42 -11.97 -9.55
CA ASN A 113 4.51 -11.06 -10.21
C ASN A 113 3.44 -10.52 -9.25
N ALA A 114 2.89 -11.36 -8.35
CA ALA A 114 1.93 -10.91 -7.35
C ALA A 114 2.58 -9.96 -6.33
N ALA A 115 3.81 -10.25 -5.89
CA ALA A 115 4.59 -9.35 -5.03
C ALA A 115 4.92 -8.04 -5.75
N HIS A 116 5.27 -8.08 -7.04
CA HIS A 116 5.50 -6.89 -7.85
C HIS A 116 4.25 -6.04 -8.04
N GLU A 117 3.08 -6.66 -8.26
CA GLU A 117 1.79 -5.96 -8.32
C GLU A 117 1.52 -5.19 -7.02
N LEU A 118 1.76 -5.82 -5.86
CA LEU A 118 1.64 -5.19 -4.54
C LEU A 118 2.64 -4.04 -4.35
N LEU A 119 3.90 -4.23 -4.72
CA LEU A 119 4.91 -3.16 -4.67
C LEU A 119 4.45 -1.93 -5.45
N ARG A 120 3.99 -2.12 -6.69
CA ARG A 120 3.50 -1.03 -7.54
C ARG A 120 2.29 -0.31 -6.91
N MET A 121 1.45 -1.02 -6.17
CA MET A 121 0.36 -0.41 -5.42
C MET A 121 0.85 0.45 -4.26
N THR A 122 1.98 0.10 -3.64
CA THR A 122 2.62 0.85 -2.55
C THR A 122 3.52 2.00 -3.01
N GLU A 123 4.06 1.96 -4.24
CA GLU A 123 4.95 3.00 -4.79
C GLU A 123 4.21 4.25 -5.29
N ARG A 124 2.92 4.13 -5.64
CA ARG A 124 2.12 5.26 -6.15
C ARG A 124 1.62 6.23 -5.07
N PHE A 125 2.30 6.29 -3.92
CA PHE A 125 1.94 7.10 -2.77
C PHE A 125 3.03 8.08 -2.35
#